data_AF-A0A0K2YEC4-F1
#
_entry.id   AF-A0A0K2YEC4-F1
#
_cell.length_a   1.000
_cell.length_b   1.000
_cell.length_c   1.000
_cell.angle_alpha   90.00
_cell.angle_beta   90.00
_cell.angle_gamma   90.00
#
_symmetry.space_group_name_H-M   'P 1'
#
loop_
_entity.id
_entity.type
_entity.pdbx_description
1 polymer ?
#
loop_
_entity_poly.entity_id
_entity_poly.type
_entity_poly.pdbx_seq_one_letter_code
_entity_poly.pdbx_strand_id
1 'polypeptide(L)'
;MIQMRAEILEACKATALSHDSYLSKMTLGMVIHIIKREGLFARIFNAEKIQFKHYDPNYRQEKIFIKGKKSHLSNYNKAVIALSLFHNLRNRCYHWENITKTRTGKNGKSYPRLTTNILKILNKPIGITPDRIDRFLDDLLMAFSERLLEYANHP
;
A
#
# COMPACT_ATOMS: atom_id res chain seq x y z
N MET A 1 -14.38 -14.82 -5.06
CA MET A 1 -15.36 -14.43 -6.12
C MET A 1 -16.79 -14.30 -5.59
N ILE A 2 -17.40 -15.35 -5.01
CA ILE A 2 -18.80 -15.33 -4.53
C ILE A 2 -19.03 -14.27 -3.43
N GLN A 3 -18.15 -14.21 -2.44
CA GLN A 3 -18.25 -13.24 -1.33
C GLN A 3 -18.05 -11.78 -1.77
N MET A 4 -17.17 -11.52 -2.74
CA MET A 4 -16.98 -10.18 -3.31
C MET A 4 -18.22 -9.71 -4.05
N ARG A 5 -18.88 -10.60 -4.81
CA ARG A 5 -20.15 -10.26 -5.46
C ARG A 5 -21.20 -9.89 -4.41
N ALA A 6 -21.27 -10.59 -3.28
CA ALA A 6 -22.15 -10.25 -2.18
C ALA A 6 -21.80 -8.89 -1.54
N GLU A 7 -20.53 -8.62 -1.25
CA GLU A 7 -20.08 -7.33 -0.68
C GLU A 7 -20.34 -6.15 -1.64
N ILE A 8 -20.12 -6.31 -2.95
CA ILE A 8 -20.45 -5.28 -3.95
C ILE A 8 -21.97 -5.06 -4.00
N LEU A 9 -22.76 -6.13 -4.01
CA LEU A 9 -24.22 -6.04 -4.04
C LEU A 9 -24.75 -5.29 -2.81
N GLU A 10 -24.25 -5.62 -1.63
CA GLU A 10 -24.61 -4.97 -0.37
C GLU A 10 -24.22 -3.49 -0.37
N ALA A 11 -22.98 -3.16 -0.74
CA ALA A 11 -22.52 -1.77 -0.84
C ALA A 11 -23.34 -0.94 -1.85
N CYS A 12 -23.86 -1.59 -2.89
CA CYS A 12 -24.66 -0.95 -3.94
C CYS A 12 -26.17 -0.96 -3.65
N LYS A 13 -26.62 -1.63 -2.58
CA LYS A 13 -28.03 -1.91 -2.31
C LYS A 13 -28.74 -2.55 -3.51
N ALA A 14 -28.04 -3.43 -4.23
CA ALA A 14 -28.53 -4.08 -5.44
C ALA A 14 -28.73 -5.58 -5.20
N THR A 15 -29.74 -6.18 -5.85
CA THR A 15 -30.01 -7.63 -5.79
C THR A 15 -29.22 -8.42 -6.84
N ALA A 16 -28.91 -7.79 -7.96
CA ALA A 16 -28.02 -8.31 -9.00
C ALA A 16 -27.32 -7.16 -9.73
N LEU A 17 -26.12 -7.41 -10.27
CA LEU A 17 -25.39 -6.49 -11.13
C LEU A 17 -24.95 -7.22 -12.40
N SER A 18 -24.92 -6.50 -13.52
CA SER A 18 -24.27 -7.01 -14.74
C SER A 18 -22.76 -7.20 -14.51
N HIS A 19 -22.12 -7.99 -15.37
CA HIS A 19 -20.66 -8.19 -15.30
C HIS A 19 -19.90 -6.85 -15.32
N ASP A 20 -20.23 -5.97 -16.27
CA ASP A 20 -19.62 -4.64 -16.39
C ASP A 20 -19.93 -3.75 -15.18
N SER A 21 -21.09 -3.94 -14.56
CA SER A 21 -21.45 -3.24 -13.33
C SER A 21 -20.65 -3.69 -12.11
N TYR A 22 -20.17 -4.94 -12.07
CA TYR A 22 -19.25 -5.39 -11.04
C TYR A 22 -17.85 -4.81 -11.25
N LEU A 23 -17.38 -4.78 -12.49
CA LEU A 23 -16.06 -4.23 -12.84
C LEU A 23 -15.99 -2.74 -12.53
N SER A 24 -16.99 -1.97 -12.95
CA SER A 24 -17.03 -0.51 -12.73
C SER A 24 -17.09 -0.11 -11.25
N LYS A 25 -17.58 -1.00 -10.38
CA LYS A 25 -17.70 -0.75 -8.94
C LYS A 25 -16.58 -1.39 -8.11
N MET A 26 -15.66 -2.10 -8.76
CA MET A 26 -14.54 -2.73 -8.10
C MET A 26 -13.53 -1.65 -7.66
N THR A 27 -13.48 -1.37 -6.36
CA THR A 27 -12.52 -0.39 -5.84
C THR A 27 -11.13 -1.02 -5.65
N LEU A 28 -10.09 -0.19 -5.66
CA LEU A 28 -8.72 -0.63 -5.36
C LEU A 28 -8.63 -1.38 -4.01
N GLY A 29 -9.40 -0.93 -3.00
CA GLY A 29 -9.48 -1.60 -1.70
C GLY A 29 -10.00 -3.04 -1.81
N MET A 30 -10.99 -3.28 -2.67
CA MET A 30 -11.52 -4.62 -2.93
C MET A 30 -10.52 -5.50 -3.65
N VAL A 31 -9.83 -4.95 -4.66
CA VAL A 31 -8.76 -5.67 -5.37
C VAL A 31 -7.65 -6.10 -4.40
N ILE A 32 -7.17 -5.19 -3.56
CA ILE A 32 -6.15 -5.50 -2.54
C ILE A 32 -6.66 -6.54 -1.53
N HIS A 33 -7.93 -6.47 -1.12
CA HIS A 33 -8.53 -7.46 -0.24
C HIS A 33 -8.54 -8.86 -0.86
N ILE A 34 -8.89 -8.98 -2.15
CA ILE A 34 -8.90 -10.26 -2.87
C ILE A 34 -7.48 -10.82 -2.98
N ILE A 35 -6.52 -9.98 -3.39
CA ILE A 35 -5.11 -10.35 -3.48
C ILE A 35 -4.62 -10.92 -2.14
N LYS A 36 -5.03 -10.29 -1.02
CA LYS A 36 -4.71 -10.75 0.33
C LYS A 36 -5.33 -12.10 0.65
N ARG A 37 -6.64 -12.21 0.49
CA ARG A 37 -7.41 -13.41 0.84
C ARG A 37 -6.91 -14.62 0.08
N GLU A 38 -6.64 -14.47 -1.21
CA GLU A 38 -6.22 -15.54 -2.10
C GLU A 38 -4.68 -15.78 -2.03
N GLY A 39 -3.95 -15.06 -1.17
CA GLY A 39 -2.51 -15.22 -0.99
C GLY A 39 -1.68 -14.86 -2.23
N LEU A 40 -2.23 -14.04 -3.13
CA LEU A 40 -1.64 -13.76 -4.44
C LEU A 40 -0.53 -12.71 -4.42
N PHE A 41 -0.36 -11.98 -3.31
CA PHE A 41 0.62 -10.90 -3.18
C PHE A 41 1.99 -11.25 -3.73
N ALA A 42 2.60 -12.34 -3.26
CA ALA A 42 3.96 -12.72 -3.67
C ALA A 42 4.04 -13.20 -5.12
N ARG A 43 2.91 -13.53 -5.77
CA ARG A 43 2.86 -13.98 -7.17
C ARG A 43 2.74 -12.82 -8.15
N ILE A 44 2.07 -11.74 -7.74
CA ILE A 44 1.77 -10.59 -8.62
C ILE A 44 2.60 -9.35 -8.26
N PHE A 45 3.24 -9.34 -7.09
CA PHE A 45 3.95 -8.19 -6.54
C PHE A 45 5.25 -8.66 -5.86
N ASN A 46 6.37 -8.43 -6.54
CA ASN A 46 7.69 -8.70 -5.99
C ASN A 46 8.22 -7.48 -5.20
N ALA A 47 7.98 -7.49 -3.90
CA ALA A 47 8.39 -6.44 -2.97
C ALA A 47 9.84 -6.57 -2.47
N GLU A 48 10.65 -7.49 -2.99
CA GLU A 48 12.01 -7.74 -2.48
C GLU A 48 12.88 -6.47 -2.50
N LYS A 49 12.81 -5.71 -3.60
CA LYS A 49 13.56 -4.47 -3.80
C LYS A 49 13.04 -3.28 -2.98
N ILE A 50 11.82 -3.36 -2.42
CA ILE A 50 11.23 -2.29 -1.62
C ILE A 50 11.98 -2.13 -0.29
N GLN A 51 12.40 -0.90 0.00
CA GLN A 51 13.13 -0.51 1.20
C GLN A 51 12.48 0.72 1.84
N PHE A 52 11.66 0.50 2.88
CA PHE A 52 10.81 1.56 3.46
C PHE A 52 11.57 2.75 4.06
N LYS A 53 12.85 2.57 4.45
CA LYS A 53 13.70 3.69 4.90
C LYS A 53 13.91 4.76 3.83
N HIS A 54 13.74 4.41 2.55
CA HIS A 54 13.89 5.35 1.44
C HIS A 54 12.71 6.32 1.32
N TYR A 55 11.58 6.02 1.98
CA TYR A 55 10.36 6.82 1.89
C TYR A 55 10.12 7.68 3.13
N ASP A 56 10.75 7.37 4.26
CA ASP A 56 10.71 8.20 5.47
C ASP A 56 12.13 8.27 6.08
N PRO A 57 12.81 9.44 6.02
CA PRO A 57 14.14 9.63 6.61
C PRO A 57 14.21 9.37 8.11
N ASN A 58 13.08 9.44 8.82
CA ASN A 58 13.00 9.15 10.26
C ASN A 58 12.75 7.66 10.54
N TYR A 59 12.44 6.86 9.52
CA TYR A 59 12.24 5.42 9.65
C TYR A 59 13.58 4.69 9.56
N ARG A 60 14.08 4.25 10.72
CA ARG A 60 15.38 3.54 10.84
C ARG A 60 15.25 2.03 11.03
N GLN A 61 14.04 1.49 11.09
CA GLN A 61 13.81 0.11 11.52
C GLN A 61 13.44 -0.79 10.35
N GLU A 62 14.40 -1.40 9.66
CA GLU A 62 14.09 -2.41 8.63
C GLU A 62 14.00 -3.84 9.17
N LYS A 63 14.41 -4.05 10.43
CA LYS A 63 14.41 -5.35 11.08
C LYS A 63 13.26 -5.47 12.07
N ILE A 64 12.55 -6.59 11.98
CA ILE A 64 11.53 -7.02 12.92
C ILE A 64 12.13 -8.00 13.93
N PHE A 65 11.51 -8.09 15.11
CA PHE A 65 11.87 -9.09 16.10
C PHE A 65 10.82 -10.19 16.10
N ILE A 66 11.22 -11.40 15.71
CA ILE A 66 10.37 -12.59 15.77
C ILE A 66 10.96 -13.51 16.84
N LYS A 67 10.18 -13.79 17.90
CA LYS A 67 10.64 -14.62 19.04
C LYS A 67 12.00 -14.16 19.60
N GLY A 68 12.19 -12.85 19.75
CA GLY A 68 13.43 -12.25 20.25
C GLY A 68 14.60 -12.18 19.26
N LYS A 69 14.49 -12.76 18.06
CA LYS A 69 15.54 -12.72 17.03
C LYS A 69 15.27 -11.63 15.99
N LYS A 70 16.30 -10.87 15.63
CA LYS A 70 16.25 -9.90 14.54
C LYS A 70 16.07 -10.64 13.21
N SER A 71 15.08 -10.26 12.44
CA SER A 71 14.79 -10.79 11.11
C SER A 71 14.41 -9.66 10.15
N HIS A 72 14.51 -9.92 8.85
CA HIS A 72 14.02 -9.02 7.81
C HIS A 72 12.53 -9.22 7.59
N LEU A 73 11.86 -8.18 7.08
CA LEU A 73 10.50 -8.33 6.56
C LEU A 73 10.52 -9.29 5.37
N SER A 74 9.67 -10.32 5.42
CA SER A 74 9.44 -11.21 4.27
C SER A 74 8.88 -10.43 3.08
N ASN A 75 9.08 -10.96 1.87
CA ASN A 75 8.51 -10.39 0.64
C ASN A 75 6.99 -10.16 0.79
N TYR A 76 6.26 -11.14 1.33
CA TYR A 76 4.84 -11.03 1.63
C TYR A 76 4.51 -9.83 2.55
N ASN A 77 5.23 -9.68 3.67
CA ASN A 77 4.97 -8.58 4.60
C ASN A 77 5.27 -7.22 3.98
N LYS A 78 6.35 -7.12 3.19
CA LYS A 78 6.65 -5.91 2.41
C LYS A 78 5.52 -5.60 1.42
N ALA A 79 5.00 -6.59 0.70
CA ALA A 79 3.90 -6.43 -0.24
C ALA A 79 2.62 -5.90 0.45
N VAL A 80 2.26 -6.48 1.60
CA VAL A 80 1.10 -6.04 2.40
C VAL A 80 1.24 -4.58 2.85
N ILE A 81 2.43 -4.17 3.32
CA ILE A 81 2.70 -2.78 3.71
C ILE A 81 2.61 -1.85 2.49
N ALA A 82 3.26 -2.20 1.38
CA ALA A 82 3.32 -1.39 0.18
C ALA A 82 1.91 -1.14 -0.40
N LEU A 83 1.08 -2.18 -0.56
CA LEU A 83 -0.29 -1.98 -1.06
C LEU A 83 -1.17 -1.23 -0.06
N SER A 84 -0.93 -1.37 1.25
CA SER A 84 -1.64 -0.55 2.24
C SER A 84 -1.28 0.93 2.13
N LEU A 85 -0.01 1.26 1.90
CA LEU A 85 0.43 2.63 1.66
C LEU A 85 -0.14 3.16 0.33
N PHE A 86 -0.16 2.35 -0.72
CA PHE A 86 -0.75 2.71 -2.01
C PHE A 86 -2.25 3.01 -1.89
N HIS A 87 -3.00 2.17 -1.16
CA HIS A 87 -4.41 2.43 -0.88
C HIS A 87 -4.60 3.76 -0.13
N ASN A 88 -3.78 4.02 0.90
CA ASN A 88 -3.84 5.27 1.65
C ASN A 88 -3.46 6.50 0.80
N LEU A 89 -2.49 6.36 -0.11
CA LEU A 89 -2.10 7.40 -1.06
C LEU A 89 -3.26 7.72 -2.00
N ARG A 90 -3.84 6.71 -2.66
CA ARG A 90 -5.01 6.87 -3.54
C ARG A 90 -6.14 7.59 -2.82
N ASN A 91 -6.44 7.22 -1.59
CA ASN A 91 -7.52 7.86 -0.82
C ASN A 91 -7.22 9.32 -0.49
N ARG A 92 -5.95 9.67 -0.30
CA ARG A 92 -5.52 11.06 -0.10
C ARG A 92 -5.53 11.86 -1.40
N CYS A 93 -5.35 11.25 -2.57
CA CYS A 93 -5.37 11.96 -3.86
C CYS A 93 -6.71 12.63 -4.19
N TYR A 94 -7.83 12.19 -3.57
CA TYR A 94 -9.11 12.90 -3.66
C TYR A 94 -9.07 14.34 -3.13
N HIS A 95 -8.13 14.59 -2.25
CA HIS A 95 -7.89 15.88 -1.61
C HIS A 95 -6.38 16.10 -1.67
N TRP A 96 -5.88 16.48 -2.85
CA TRP A 96 -4.45 16.51 -3.16
C TRP A 96 -3.61 17.27 -2.11
N GLU A 97 -4.19 18.27 -1.42
CA GLU A 97 -3.54 19.00 -0.33
C GLU A 97 -3.23 18.12 0.88
N ASN A 98 -3.93 16.99 1.04
CA ASN A 98 -3.67 15.99 2.08
C ASN A 98 -2.44 15.12 1.81
N ILE A 99 -1.94 15.10 0.57
CA ILE A 99 -0.75 14.35 0.17
C ILE A 99 0.50 15.01 0.79
N THR A 100 0.55 16.34 0.83
CA THR A 100 1.69 17.10 1.31
C THR A 100 1.73 17.26 2.84
N LYS A 101 0.69 16.81 3.55
CA LYS A 101 0.58 16.99 5.01
C LYS A 101 1.58 16.12 5.77
N THR A 102 2.30 16.76 6.68
CA THR A 102 3.13 16.12 7.70
C THR A 102 2.56 16.38 9.10
N ARG A 103 3.18 15.81 10.13
CA ARG A 103 2.90 16.10 11.53
C ARG A 103 4.22 16.32 12.28
N THR A 104 4.27 17.31 13.15
CA THR A 104 5.44 17.53 14.00
C THR A 104 5.31 16.68 15.27
N GLY A 105 6.32 15.86 15.54
CA GLY A 105 6.39 15.08 16.78
C GLY A 105 6.86 15.94 17.97
N LYS A 106 6.74 15.39 19.18
CA LYS A 106 7.21 16.06 20.42
C LYS A 106 8.71 16.38 20.41
N ASN A 107 9.48 15.72 19.56
CA ASN A 107 10.92 15.93 19.37
C ASN A 107 11.23 16.97 18.28
N GLY A 108 10.25 17.74 17.81
CA GLY A 108 10.40 18.73 16.74
C GLY A 108 10.56 18.14 15.33
N LYS A 109 10.59 16.81 15.18
CA LYS A 109 10.77 16.17 13.86
C LYS A 109 9.45 16.11 13.10
N SER A 110 9.53 16.30 11.79
CA SER A 110 8.41 16.12 10.86
C SER A 110 8.24 14.64 10.51
N TYR A 111 7.02 14.13 10.60
CA TYR A 111 6.65 12.77 10.24
C TYR A 111 5.56 12.78 9.16
N PRO A 112 5.57 11.80 8.24
CA PRO A 112 4.53 11.71 7.23
C PRO A 112 3.15 11.47 7.85
N ARG A 113 2.08 12.00 7.23
CA ARG A 113 0.69 11.59 7.52
C ARG A 113 0.22 10.45 6.62
N LEU A 114 0.89 10.23 5.49
CA LEU A 114 0.73 9.04 4.67
C LEU A 114 1.49 7.89 5.36
N THR A 115 0.78 7.14 6.21
CA THR A 115 1.35 6.05 7.01
C THR A 115 0.46 4.82 6.99
N THR A 116 1.04 3.66 7.27
CA THR A 116 0.31 2.43 7.61
C THR A 116 0.87 1.82 8.89
N ASN A 117 -0.01 1.16 9.65
CA ASN A 117 0.34 0.36 10.84
C ASN A 117 -0.33 -1.02 10.78
N ILE A 118 -0.50 -1.56 9.56
CA ILE A 118 -1.26 -2.79 9.34
C ILE A 118 -0.60 -4.03 9.95
N LEU A 119 0.75 -4.04 10.05
CA LEU A 119 1.50 -5.11 10.69
C LEU A 119 1.85 -4.73 12.12
N LYS A 120 1.06 -5.21 13.08
CA LYS A 120 1.26 -4.94 14.52
C LYS A 120 2.63 -5.39 15.08
N ILE A 121 3.32 -6.31 14.39
CA ILE A 121 4.69 -6.72 14.73
C ILE A 121 5.70 -5.56 14.54
N LEU A 122 5.32 -4.54 13.78
CA LEU A 122 6.05 -3.29 13.70
C LEU A 122 5.60 -2.37 14.84
N ASN A 123 6.51 -2.08 15.77
CA ASN A 123 6.26 -1.16 16.88
C ASN A 123 6.15 0.31 16.46
N LYS A 124 6.26 0.61 15.15
CA LYS A 124 6.18 1.95 14.58
C LYS A 124 5.46 1.91 13.23
N PRO A 125 4.58 2.87 12.95
CA PRO A 125 4.02 3.05 11.62
C PRO A 125 5.12 3.27 10.59
N ILE A 126 4.90 2.74 9.38
CA ILE A 126 5.72 3.04 8.20
C ILE A 126 5.01 4.16 7.44
N GLY A 127 5.75 5.13 6.93
CA GLY A 127 5.18 6.20 6.13
C GLY A 127 6.00 6.59 4.91
N ILE A 128 5.43 7.50 4.14
CA ILE A 128 6.03 8.10 2.95
C ILE A 128 5.96 9.62 3.13
N THR A 129 7.11 10.28 3.15
CA THR A 129 7.16 11.74 3.16
C THR A 129 6.77 12.30 1.79
N PRO A 130 6.18 13.52 1.73
CA PRO A 130 5.68 14.07 0.48
C PRO A 130 6.71 14.08 -0.66
N ASP A 131 7.97 14.41 -0.35
CA ASP A 131 9.10 14.45 -1.28
C ASP A 131 9.57 13.08 -1.77
N ARG A 132 8.98 11.99 -1.28
CA ARG A 132 9.35 10.59 -1.62
C ARG A 132 8.22 9.79 -2.26
N ILE A 133 7.10 10.44 -2.58
CA ILE A 133 5.95 9.78 -3.18
C ILE A 133 6.28 9.24 -4.56
N ASP A 134 6.94 10.02 -5.41
CA ASP A 134 7.30 9.59 -6.77
C ASP A 134 8.21 8.36 -6.72
N ARG A 135 9.25 8.40 -5.87
CA ARG A 135 10.12 7.25 -5.64
C ARG A 135 9.35 6.01 -5.16
N PHE A 136 8.37 6.18 -4.27
CA PHE A 136 7.53 5.08 -3.81
C PHE A 136 6.68 4.52 -4.96
N LEU A 137 6.12 5.37 -5.82
CA LEU A 137 5.34 4.95 -6.98
C LEU A 137 6.19 4.21 -8.00
N ASP A 138 7.41 4.67 -8.28
CA ASP A 138 8.35 3.98 -9.17
C ASP A 138 8.68 2.58 -8.65
N ASP A 139 9.05 2.48 -7.36
CA ASP A 139 9.33 1.20 -6.71
C ASP A 139 8.10 0.29 -6.68
N LEU A 140 6.89 0.86 -6.54
CA LEU A 140 5.63 0.12 -6.59
C LEU A 140 5.36 -0.45 -7.99
N LEU A 141 5.56 0.35 -9.05
CA LEU A 141 5.37 -0.09 -10.43
C LEU A 141 6.37 -1.18 -10.79
N MET A 142 7.65 -0.99 -10.47
CA MET A 142 8.69 -2.02 -10.67
C MET A 142 8.37 -3.34 -9.96
N ALA A 143 7.77 -3.27 -8.76
CA ALA A 143 7.39 -4.46 -8.01
C ALA A 143 6.25 -5.25 -8.69
N PHE A 144 5.38 -4.59 -9.46
CA PHE A 144 4.41 -5.27 -10.33
C PHE A 144 5.05 -5.77 -11.63
N SER A 145 5.74 -4.89 -12.34
CA SER A 145 6.48 -5.19 -13.57
C SER A 145 7.33 -3.99 -13.99
N GLU A 146 8.58 -4.22 -14.38
CA GLU A 146 9.45 -3.16 -14.93
C GLU A 146 8.82 -2.46 -16.14
N ARG A 147 8.06 -3.20 -16.97
CA ARG A 147 7.33 -2.65 -18.13
C ARG A 147 6.27 -1.60 -17.77
N LEU A 148 5.70 -1.68 -16.56
CA LEU A 148 4.72 -0.69 -16.11
C LEU A 148 5.39 0.64 -15.78
N LEU A 149 6.62 0.61 -15.24
CA LEU A 149 7.39 1.83 -15.01
C LEU A 149 7.78 2.48 -16.34
N GLU A 150 8.22 1.68 -17.31
CA GLU A 150 8.51 2.16 -18.68
C GLU A 150 7.28 2.83 -19.29
N TYR A 151 6.11 2.16 -19.24
CA TYR A 151 4.86 2.72 -19.74
C TYR A 151 4.47 4.04 -19.06
N ALA A 152 4.60 4.13 -17.74
CA ALA A 152 4.25 5.34 -17.00
C ALA A 152 5.18 6.54 -17.30
N ASN A 153 6.43 6.26 -17.69
CA ASN A 153 7.42 7.27 -18.05
C ASN A 153 7.43 7.62 -19.54
N HIS A 154 6.60 6.95 -20.36
CA HIS A 154 6.38 7.33 -21.75
C HIS A 154 5.30 8.44 -21.81
N PRO A 155 5.67 9.67 -22.24
CA PRO A 155 4.73 10.79 -22.38
C PRO A 155 3.73 10.60 -23.52
#